data_AF-A0A376KPW6-F1
#
_entry.id   AF-A0A376KPW6-F1
#
_cell.length_a   1.000
_cell.length_b   1.000
_cell.length_c   1.000
_cell.angle_alpha   90.00
_cell.angle_beta   90.00
_cell.angle_gamma   90.00
#
_symmetry.space_group_name_H-M   'P 1'
#
loop_
_entity.id
_entity.type
_entity.pdbx_description
1 polymer ?
#
loop_
_entity_poly.entity_id
_entity_poly.type
_entity_poly.pdbx_seq_one_letter_code
_entity_poly.pdbx_strand_id
1 'polypeptide(L)'
;MALRGSQNRDEITKDGFQSNHAGGILGGISSGQQIIAHMALKPTSSITVPGRTINRFGEEVEMITKGRHDPCVGIRAVPIAEAMLAIVLMDHLLRQRAQNADVKTDIPRW
;
A
#
# COMPACT_ATOMS: atom_id res chain seq x y z
N MET A 1 -16.50 0.71 0.51
CA MET A 1 -16.74 2.09 0.03
C MET A 1 -18.23 2.35 0.08
N ALA A 2 -18.67 3.39 0.80
CA ALA A 2 -20.09 3.67 1.03
C ALA A 2 -20.50 5.13 0.72
N LEU A 3 -19.64 5.89 0.04
CA LEU A 3 -19.86 7.32 -0.24
C LEU A 3 -20.34 7.55 -1.67
N ARG A 4 -21.20 8.56 -1.86
CA ARG A 4 -21.60 9.06 -3.19
C ARG A 4 -20.50 9.94 -3.78
N GLY A 5 -20.49 10.13 -5.09
CA GLY A 5 -19.53 11.04 -5.76
C GLY A 5 -19.64 12.52 -5.34
N SER A 6 -20.79 12.95 -4.81
CA SER A 6 -20.93 14.28 -4.19
C SER A 6 -20.24 14.40 -2.83
N GLN A 7 -19.90 13.27 -2.19
CA GLN A 7 -19.28 13.21 -0.86
C GLN A 7 -17.80 12.80 -0.94
N ASN A 8 -17.43 12.00 -1.93
CA ASN A 8 -16.08 11.45 -2.07
C ASN A 8 -15.15 12.29 -2.96
N ARG A 9 -15.66 13.33 -3.62
CA ARG A 9 -14.83 14.23 -4.43
C ARG A 9 -13.96 15.08 -3.51
N ASP A 10 -12.70 15.23 -3.84
CA ASP A 10 -11.80 16.15 -3.15
C ASP A 10 -11.91 17.51 -3.84
N GLU A 11 -12.62 18.45 -3.21
CA GLU A 11 -12.78 19.82 -3.71
C GLU A 11 -11.47 20.60 -3.59
N ILE A 12 -11.23 21.52 -4.52
CA ILE A 12 -10.01 22.32 -4.57
C ILE A 12 -10.36 23.82 -4.51
N THR A 13 -9.64 24.55 -3.66
CA THR A 13 -9.72 26.01 -3.57
C THR A 13 -8.34 26.62 -3.81
N LYS A 14 -8.22 27.95 -3.74
CA LYS A 14 -6.92 28.65 -3.82
C LYS A 14 -5.93 28.21 -2.74
N ASP A 15 -6.44 27.69 -1.61
CA ASP A 15 -5.65 27.22 -0.47
C ASP A 15 -5.40 25.70 -0.56
N GLY A 16 -5.77 25.07 -1.69
CA GLY A 16 -5.53 23.66 -1.98
C GLY A 16 -6.74 22.75 -1.80
N PHE A 17 -6.47 21.44 -1.82
CA PHE A 17 -7.49 20.41 -1.62
C PHE A 17 -8.08 20.47 -0.21
N GLN A 18 -9.42 20.42 -0.12
CA GLN A 18 -10.15 20.53 1.15
C GLN A 18 -10.30 19.19 1.89
N SER A 19 -10.04 18.08 1.19
CA SER A 19 -10.05 16.71 1.74
C SER A 19 -9.08 15.83 0.98
N ASN A 20 -8.76 14.66 1.53
CA ASN A 20 -7.84 13.68 0.93
C ASN A 20 -8.47 12.27 0.84
N HIS A 21 -9.69 12.19 0.31
CA HIS A 21 -10.40 10.92 0.15
C HIS A 21 -9.72 10.01 -0.86
N ALA A 22 -9.03 10.59 -1.85
CA ALA A 22 -8.21 9.87 -2.81
C ALA A 22 -6.88 9.33 -2.24
N GLY A 23 -6.51 9.69 -1.01
CA GLY A 23 -5.29 9.20 -0.36
C GLY A 23 -4.01 9.64 -1.08
N GLY A 24 -3.99 10.87 -1.61
CA GLY A 24 -2.84 11.49 -2.26
C GLY A 24 -2.59 11.06 -3.70
N ILE A 25 -3.44 10.21 -4.28
CA ILE A 25 -3.30 9.69 -5.64
C ILE A 25 -4.60 9.92 -6.41
N LEU A 26 -4.59 10.84 -7.37
CA LEU A 26 -5.71 11.15 -8.25
C LEU A 26 -5.39 10.69 -9.68
N GLY A 27 -6.22 9.81 -10.24
CA GLY A 27 -6.01 9.31 -11.60
C GLY A 27 -4.68 8.57 -11.82
N GLY A 28 -4.10 8.01 -10.76
CA GLY A 28 -2.79 7.34 -10.80
C GLY A 28 -1.58 8.28 -10.69
N ILE A 29 -1.80 9.57 -10.41
CA ILE A 29 -0.74 10.59 -10.27
C ILE A 29 -0.83 11.18 -8.86
N SER A 30 0.32 11.49 -8.26
CA SER A 30 0.38 12.16 -6.95
C SER A 30 -0.31 13.54 -7.02
N SER A 31 -1.25 13.81 -6.10
CA SER A 31 -1.98 15.09 -6.04
C SER A 31 -1.23 16.21 -5.30
N GLY A 32 -0.09 15.88 -4.68
CA GLY A 32 0.65 16.75 -3.77
C GLY A 32 0.21 16.63 -2.30
N GLN A 33 -0.91 15.95 -2.03
CA GLN A 33 -1.36 15.64 -0.68
C GLN A 33 -0.61 14.44 -0.10
N GLN A 34 -0.79 14.17 1.20
CA GLN A 34 -0.23 12.97 1.83
C GLN A 34 -0.72 11.70 1.15
N ILE A 35 0.20 10.80 0.81
CA ILE A 35 -0.15 9.49 0.27
C ILE A 35 -0.59 8.59 1.43
N ILE A 36 -1.80 8.05 1.33
CA ILE A 36 -2.39 7.16 2.33
C ILE A 36 -2.54 5.77 1.72
N ALA A 37 -1.87 4.78 2.32
CA ALA A 37 -1.94 3.40 1.92
C ALA A 37 -2.40 2.52 3.09
N HIS A 38 -3.29 1.58 2.79
CA HIS A 38 -3.74 0.56 3.75
C HIS A 38 -3.36 -0.82 3.22
N MET A 39 -2.85 -1.67 4.10
CA MET A 39 -2.45 -3.03 3.78
C MET A 39 -3.17 -4.00 4.71
N ALA A 40 -3.83 -5.00 4.13
CA ALA A 40 -4.41 -6.11 4.88
C ALA A 40 -3.46 -7.30 4.84
N LEU A 41 -3.17 -7.87 6.01
CA LEU A 41 -2.36 -9.09 6.14
C LEU A 41 -3.22 -10.22 6.69
N LYS A 42 -3.10 -11.39 6.06
CA LYS A 42 -3.66 -12.61 6.64
C LYS A 42 -2.89 -13.01 7.90
N PRO A 43 -3.52 -13.76 8.83
CA PRO A 43 -2.82 -14.36 9.95
C PRO A 43 -1.68 -15.32 9.52
N THR A 44 -0.74 -15.56 10.44
CA THR A 44 0.35 -16.52 10.23
C THR A 44 -0.21 -17.93 9.99
N SER A 45 0.27 -18.61 8.95
CA SER A 45 -0.20 -19.97 8.60
C SER A 45 0.37 -21.07 9.50
N SER A 46 1.61 -20.92 9.97
CA SER A 46 2.27 -21.90 10.84
C SER A 46 1.91 -21.65 12.28
N ILE A 47 1.08 -22.51 12.83
CA ILE A 47 0.62 -22.48 14.23
C ILE A 47 0.75 -23.89 14.82
N THR A 48 0.67 -24.00 16.13
CA THR A 48 0.82 -25.29 16.84
C THR A 48 -0.43 -26.16 16.79
N VAL A 49 -1.42 -25.80 15.98
CA VAL A 49 -2.65 -26.57 15.77
C VAL A 49 -2.44 -27.50 14.57
N PRO A 50 -2.71 -28.81 14.69
CA PRO A 50 -2.66 -29.73 13.54
C PRO A 50 -3.60 -29.26 12.41
N GLY A 51 -3.12 -29.36 11.18
CA GLY A 51 -3.88 -29.03 9.99
C GLY A 51 -3.74 -30.12 8.92
N ARG A 52 -4.80 -30.33 8.14
CA ARG A 52 -4.76 -31.25 6.99
C ARG A 52 -4.08 -30.58 5.81
N THR A 53 -3.21 -31.32 5.13
CA THR A 53 -2.52 -30.88 3.91
C THR A 53 -2.18 -32.09 3.05
N ILE A 54 -1.45 -31.86 1.95
CA ILE A 54 -0.92 -32.92 1.08
C ILE A 54 0.61 -32.91 1.11
N ASN A 55 1.22 -34.09 1.05
CA ASN A 55 2.66 -34.20 0.90
C ASN A 55 3.08 -34.12 -0.59
N ARG A 56 4.39 -34.19 -0.87
CA ARG A 56 4.93 -34.13 -2.23
C ARG A 56 4.53 -35.32 -3.14
N PHE A 57 4.02 -36.40 -2.56
CA PHE A 57 3.54 -37.59 -3.27
C PHE A 57 2.02 -37.52 -3.53
N GLY A 58 1.35 -36.43 -3.11
CA GLY A 58 -0.09 -36.23 -3.29
C GLY A 58 -0.97 -36.91 -2.24
N GLU A 59 -0.37 -37.44 -1.17
CA GLU A 59 -1.10 -38.14 -0.12
C GLU A 59 -1.62 -37.16 0.93
N GLU A 60 -2.85 -37.36 1.40
CA GLU A 60 -3.43 -36.58 2.51
C GLU A 60 -2.67 -36.90 3.82
N VAL A 61 -2.19 -35.85 4.49
CA VAL A 61 -1.45 -35.95 5.74
C VAL A 61 -1.94 -34.91 6.75
N GLU A 62 -1.86 -35.24 8.03
CA GLU A 62 -2.01 -34.27 9.11
C GLU A 62 -0.63 -33.71 9.46
N MET A 63 -0.49 -32.39 9.40
CA MET A 63 0.76 -31.69 9.65
C MET A 63 0.62 -30.77 10.86
N ILE A 64 1.59 -30.83 11.76
CA ILE A 64 1.75 -29.87 12.85
C ILE A 64 3.12 -29.20 12.72
N THR A 65 3.13 -27.86 12.65
CA THR A 65 4.37 -27.09 12.66
C THR A 65 4.86 -26.92 14.10
N LYS A 66 6.04 -27.47 14.39
CA LYS A 66 6.71 -27.37 15.70
C LYS A 66 7.79 -26.29 15.65
N GLY A 67 7.91 -25.50 16.72
CA GLY A 67 8.93 -24.46 16.85
C GLY A 67 8.34 -23.09 17.17
N ARG A 68 9.20 -22.08 17.23
CA ARG A 68 8.78 -20.69 17.45
C ARG A 68 8.32 -20.08 16.13
N HIS A 69 7.04 -19.75 16.04
CA HIS A 69 6.46 -19.03 14.90
C HIS A 69 6.05 -17.63 15.30
N ASP A 70 5.93 -16.75 14.31
CA ASP A 70 5.48 -15.39 14.52
C ASP A 70 3.97 -15.39 14.80
N PRO A 71 3.49 -14.95 15.99
CA PRO A 71 2.06 -14.87 16.25
C PRO A 71 1.37 -13.78 15.40
N CYS A 72 2.12 -12.79 14.88
CA CYS A 72 1.61 -11.72 14.06
C CYS A 72 2.66 -11.21 13.06
N VAL A 73 2.62 -11.71 11.82
CA VAL A 73 3.47 -11.22 10.73
C VAL A 73 3.30 -9.71 10.44
N GLY A 74 2.18 -9.12 10.84
CA GLY A 74 1.86 -7.72 10.59
C GLY A 74 2.88 -6.74 11.17
N ILE A 75 3.41 -7.01 12.36
CA ILE A 75 4.38 -6.12 13.03
C ILE A 75 5.65 -6.00 12.19
N ARG A 76 6.13 -7.12 11.64
CA ARG A 76 7.31 -7.15 10.78
C ARG A 76 7.03 -6.66 9.37
N ALA A 77 5.78 -6.72 8.92
CA ALA A 77 5.39 -6.26 7.60
C ALA A 77 5.37 -4.73 7.46
N VAL A 78 5.11 -3.99 8.54
CA VAL A 78 5.07 -2.51 8.52
C VAL A 78 6.36 -1.88 7.96
N PRO A 79 7.56 -2.13 8.53
CA PRO A 79 8.78 -1.52 7.99
C PRO A 79 9.11 -1.98 6.56
N ILE A 80 8.69 -3.19 6.18
CA ILE A 80 8.83 -3.68 4.80
C ILE A 80 7.96 -2.86 3.86
N ALA A 81 6.69 -2.63 4.22
CA ALA A 81 5.77 -1.85 3.41
C ALA A 81 6.22 -0.38 3.27
N GLU A 82 6.73 0.22 4.35
CA GLU A 82 7.30 1.57 4.33
C GLU A 82 8.51 1.66 3.40
N ALA A 83 9.44 0.71 3.47
CA ALA A 83 10.59 0.65 2.59
C ALA A 83 10.17 0.48 1.11
N MET A 84 9.20 -0.40 0.85
CA MET A 84 8.66 -0.58 -0.50
C MET A 84 8.00 0.69 -1.03
N LEU A 85 7.23 1.41 -0.21
CA LEU A 85 6.64 2.68 -0.60
C LEU A 85 7.73 3.71 -0.94
N ALA A 86 8.77 3.82 -0.12
CA ALA A 86 9.88 4.74 -0.37
C ALA A 86 10.62 4.45 -1.69
N ILE A 87 10.89 3.16 -1.98
CA ILE A 87 11.53 2.74 -3.24
C ILE A 87 10.65 3.11 -4.44
N VAL A 88 9.35 2.82 -4.37
CA VAL A 88 8.39 3.15 -5.45
C VAL A 88 8.33 4.65 -5.69
N LEU A 89 8.23 5.47 -4.64
CA LEU A 89 8.21 6.92 -4.76
C LEU A 89 9.51 7.47 -5.36
N MET A 90 10.67 6.92 -4.96
CA MET A 90 11.96 7.30 -5.54
C MET A 90 12.04 6.96 -7.04
N ASP A 91 11.56 5.79 -7.45
CA ASP A 91 11.50 5.40 -8.86
C ASP A 91 10.63 6.38 -9.67
N HIS A 92 9.42 6.69 -9.20
CA HIS A 92 8.54 7.66 -9.85
C HIS A 92 9.16 9.07 -9.92
N LEU A 93 9.82 9.52 -8.86
CA LEU A 93 10.51 10.82 -8.82
C LEU A 93 11.64 10.87 -9.87
N LEU A 94 12.48 9.84 -9.92
CA LEU A 94 13.59 9.78 -10.87
C LEU A 94 13.11 9.72 -12.32
N ARG A 95 12.05 8.96 -12.61
CA ARG A 95 11.41 8.91 -13.94
C ARG A 95 10.87 10.27 -14.34
N GLN A 96 10.14 10.93 -13.45
CA GLN A 96 9.59 12.26 -13.69
C GLN A 96 10.71 13.27 -13.98
N ARG A 97 11.77 13.24 -13.18
CA ARG A 97 12.93 14.12 -13.38
C ARG A 97 13.62 13.82 -14.72
N ALA A 98 13.82 12.56 -15.09
CA ALA A 98 14.48 12.19 -16.34
C ALA A 98 13.70 12.66 -17.59
N GLN A 99 12.37 12.62 -17.54
CA GLN A 99 11.52 13.01 -18.68
C GLN A 99 11.25 14.52 -18.73
N ASN A 100 11.15 15.17 -17.57
CA ASN A 100 10.60 16.52 -17.46
C ASN A 100 11.54 17.51 -16.73
N ALA A 101 12.85 17.25 -16.68
CA ALA A 101 13.83 18.06 -15.93
C ALA A 101 13.73 19.57 -16.24
N ASP A 102 13.55 19.89 -17.52
CA ASP A 102 13.60 21.27 -18.02
C ASP A 102 12.19 21.90 -18.13
N VAL A 103 11.14 21.14 -17.79
CA VAL A 103 9.76 21.63 -17.89
C VAL A 103 9.50 22.63 -16.77
N LYS A 104 9.22 23.87 -17.15
CA LYS A 104 8.72 24.91 -16.26
C LYS A 104 7.22 25.06 -16.46
N THR A 105 6.50 25.26 -15.36
CA THR A 105 5.04 25.45 -15.37
C THR A 105 4.69 26.70 -14.60
N ASP A 106 3.84 27.53 -15.19
CA ASP A 106 3.27 28.73 -14.57
C ASP A 106 1.92 28.42 -13.90
N ILE A 107 1.51 27.14 -13.89
CA ILE A 107 0.29 26.70 -13.22
C ILE A 107 0.48 26.88 -11.70
N PRO A 108 -0.47 27.52 -11.00
CA PRO A 108 -0.40 27.69 -9.56
C PRO A 108 -0.19 26.36 -8.85
N ARG A 109 0.77 26.35 -7.91
CA ARG A 109 0.89 25.30 -6.92
C ARG A 109 0.16 25.78 -5.67
N TRP A 110 -0.74 24.94 -5.18
CA TRP A 110 -1.47 25.15 -3.93
C TRP A 110 -0.78 24.41 -2.79
#